data_AF-A0A8H4VEF2-F1
#
_entry.id   AF-A0A8H4VEF2-F1
#
_cell.length_a   1.000
_cell.length_b   1.000
_cell.length_c   1.000
_cell.angle_alpha   90.00
_cell.angle_beta   90.00
_cell.angle_gamma   90.00
#
_symmetry.space_group_name_H-M   'P 1'
#
loop_
_entity.id
_entity.type
_entity.pdbx_description
1 polymer ?
#
loop_
_entity_poly.entity_id
_entity_poly.type
_entity_poly.pdbx_seq_one_letter_code
_entity_poly.pdbx_strand_id
1 'polypeptide(L)'
;MDRRAVRIVRCQGRHYYKIHGYGHFEGLGVEIVSNDIPSDPGKYPEWLKKMRSKYRTIGRNINQFHYWSDSSNQYDLDRVRRGRRLLPQVLVSIYLKQAMGYCTGTAPEIPRLDDGKAQFFYIIDLDREVLSINFHTHWKLDRIPRGNDGWLDFMVRSQNQLRYIFSDHVNPDHLASLAVKLPGETHTAIEYNHRLDIAARTDLLKAHKIFRTNAVVTTLVAHRREMMMLGREWSPDSFPFREFAFAFVSIASGHVDYHPLPGDRCHVQDCRDIRQYLDRDSPHCTNYHVDDCFPYLHRDFAGNLARLQMFGHAEYKTDEPQGPAPKGTIYWHSGVLVSLVLEFSGRAITEAISIGIEQGHADFQIVFLSLFSVMFVDVSPDGSGEPYARCSKPYHLSPLREEYSPSTHPVDRPQWLPGLDDVEGVRWEHLMQNDGVSSVEDMQKNYPGLAALVNVFDVAESRIVARAGRDRLPPEIYARVLDFVNDYDTWKSCSVVSSTFRFECQRRYWINQNTRIAAGPFESSLDDADGQISSFSFHFENMYVGEKLWMRREPTRRNYLEEHNWRPVVGSGQNKAIILQANIQYKSYDDGLDETENGEDTDCTDSSGEVFDLSEHYDWGY
;
A
#
# COMPACT_ATOMS: atom_id res chain seq x y z
N MET A 1 -33.56 2.84 -1.48
CA MET A 1 -32.37 2.20 -2.07
C MET A 1 -31.49 1.69 -0.94
N ASP A 2 -31.08 0.42 -0.96
CA ASP A 2 -30.21 -0.14 0.07
C ASP A 2 -28.77 0.37 -0.06
N ARG A 3 -28.39 1.26 0.85
CA ARG A 3 -27.02 1.78 0.99
C ARG A 3 -26.24 0.86 1.92
N ARG A 4 -25.30 0.08 1.39
CA ARG A 4 -24.48 -0.86 2.18
C ARG A 4 -23.62 -0.12 3.19
N ALA A 5 -23.43 -0.76 4.34
CA ALA A 5 -22.45 -0.33 5.34
C ALA A 5 -21.46 -1.43 5.69
N VAL A 6 -20.28 -1.00 6.15
CA VAL A 6 -19.28 -1.84 6.78
C VAL A 6 -19.16 -1.44 8.24
N ARG A 7 -19.51 -2.36 9.13
CA ARG A 7 -19.20 -2.24 10.55
C ARG A 7 -17.84 -2.88 10.82
N ILE A 8 -16.92 -2.08 11.33
CA ILE A 8 -15.60 -2.49 11.78
C ILE A 8 -15.59 -2.43 13.31
N VAL A 9 -15.03 -3.45 13.96
CA VAL A 9 -14.59 -3.35 15.35
C VAL A 9 -13.08 -3.47 15.36
N ARG A 10 -12.38 -2.59 16.08
CA ARG A 10 -10.92 -2.66 16.25
C ARG A 10 -10.62 -3.10 17.68
N CYS A 11 -9.74 -4.09 17.83
CA CYS A 11 -9.23 -4.50 19.15
C CYS A 11 -7.87 -5.18 19.02
N GLN A 12 -6.93 -4.81 19.89
CA GLN A 12 -5.49 -5.05 19.76
C GLN A 12 -4.97 -4.68 18.37
N GLY A 13 -5.34 -3.48 17.88
CA GLY A 13 -4.95 -2.96 16.55
C GLY A 13 -5.62 -3.62 15.34
N ARG A 14 -6.15 -4.84 15.50
CA ARG A 14 -6.76 -5.67 14.45
C ARG A 14 -8.19 -5.26 14.12
N HIS A 15 -8.55 -5.32 12.84
CA HIS A 15 -9.83 -4.89 12.31
C HIS A 15 -10.76 -6.06 11.98
N TYR A 16 -11.96 -6.06 12.54
CA TYR A 16 -12.97 -7.12 12.43
C TYR A 16 -14.22 -6.63 11.71
N TYR A 17 -14.51 -7.21 10.54
CA TYR A 17 -15.48 -6.72 9.56
C TYR A 17 -16.82 -7.46 9.58
N LYS A 18 -17.91 -6.70 9.54
CA LYS A 18 -19.26 -7.19 9.19
C LYS A 18 -19.89 -6.25 8.15
N ILE A 19 -20.33 -6.81 7.03
CA ILE A 19 -21.05 -6.06 5.98
C ILE A 19 -22.55 -6.12 6.29
N HIS A 20 -23.25 -5.00 6.13
CA HIS A 20 -24.70 -4.86 6.29
C HIS A 20 -25.32 -4.34 4.98
N GLY A 21 -26.52 -4.83 4.62
CA GLY A 21 -27.25 -4.40 3.42
C GLY A 21 -27.82 -2.99 3.54
N TYR A 22 -28.39 -2.67 4.70
CA TYR A 22 -28.74 -1.32 5.13
C TYR A 22 -27.56 -0.65 5.85
N GLY A 23 -27.54 0.68 5.88
CA GLY A 23 -26.34 1.39 6.33
C GLY A 23 -26.46 2.87 6.67
N HIS A 24 -27.60 3.52 6.42
CA HIS A 24 -27.80 4.94 6.77
C HIS A 24 -27.74 5.17 8.28
N PHE A 25 -27.50 6.43 8.69
CA PHE A 25 -27.28 6.79 10.09
C PHE A 25 -28.48 6.49 10.99
N GLU A 26 -29.70 6.72 10.52
CA GLU A 26 -30.96 6.47 11.25
C GLU A 26 -31.32 4.97 11.28
N GLY A 27 -30.57 4.14 10.53
CA GLY A 27 -30.65 2.69 10.56
C GLY A 27 -29.51 2.08 11.37
N LEU A 28 -28.41 1.72 10.70
CA LEU A 28 -27.28 1.04 11.36
C LEU A 28 -26.53 1.94 12.33
N GLY A 29 -26.53 3.26 12.11
CA GLY A 29 -25.94 4.20 13.05
C GLY A 29 -26.66 4.20 14.40
N VAL A 30 -28.00 4.34 14.40
CA VAL A 30 -28.84 4.26 15.61
C VAL A 30 -28.76 2.86 16.25
N GLU A 31 -28.72 1.77 15.47
CA GLU A 31 -28.46 0.43 16.01
C GLU A 31 -27.14 0.39 16.80
N ILE A 32 -26.06 0.95 16.26
CA ILE A 32 -24.74 0.96 16.90
C ILE A 32 -24.71 1.90 18.12
N VAL A 33 -25.20 3.13 17.98
CA VAL A 33 -25.10 4.19 19.01
C VAL A 33 -26.05 3.97 20.18
N SER A 34 -27.28 3.55 19.89
CA SER A 34 -28.39 3.56 20.86
C SER A 34 -28.73 2.17 21.40
N ASN A 35 -28.48 1.08 20.63
CA ASN A 35 -28.73 -0.30 21.11
C ASN A 35 -27.45 -1.04 21.54
N ASP A 36 -26.36 -0.92 20.78
CA ASP A 36 -25.15 -1.75 20.99
C ASP A 36 -24.15 -1.20 22.01
N ILE A 37 -24.02 0.13 22.16
CA ILE A 37 -23.03 0.78 23.06
C ILE A 37 -23.76 1.40 24.26
N PRO A 38 -23.70 0.81 25.47
CA PRO A 38 -24.46 1.29 26.63
C PRO A 38 -24.19 2.75 26.99
N SER A 39 -25.26 3.50 27.23
CA SER A 39 -25.25 4.86 27.80
C SER A 39 -25.09 4.91 29.32
N ASP A 40 -25.33 3.78 29.98
CA ASP A 40 -25.30 3.61 31.43
C ASP A 40 -23.83 3.48 31.93
N PRO A 41 -23.32 4.43 32.76
CA PRO A 41 -21.92 4.42 33.20
C PRO A 41 -21.51 3.22 34.07
N GLY A 42 -22.47 2.50 34.67
CA GLY A 42 -22.21 1.26 35.40
C GLY A 42 -22.10 0.05 34.48
N LYS A 43 -22.92 -0.01 33.43
CA LYS A 43 -22.93 -1.11 32.44
C LYS A 43 -21.83 -0.97 31.39
N TYR A 44 -21.42 0.25 31.06
CA TYR A 44 -20.41 0.51 30.02
C TYR A 44 -19.06 -0.21 30.27
N PRO A 45 -18.44 -0.17 31.47
CA PRO A 45 -17.20 -0.90 31.74
C PRO A 45 -17.33 -2.43 31.61
N GLU A 46 -18.47 -3.01 32.02
CA GLU A 46 -18.72 -4.45 31.89
C GLU A 46 -18.88 -4.86 30.43
N TRP A 47 -19.65 -4.08 29.65
CA TRP A 47 -19.81 -4.26 28.21
C TRP A 47 -18.48 -4.17 27.49
N LEU A 48 -17.66 -3.16 27.82
CA LEU A 48 -16.36 -2.94 27.19
C LEU A 48 -15.39 -4.09 27.49
N LYS A 49 -15.36 -4.57 28.75
CA LYS A 49 -14.60 -5.76 29.17
C LYS A 49 -15.06 -7.01 28.43
N LYS A 50 -16.38 -7.20 28.28
CA LYS A 50 -17.00 -8.31 27.52
C LYS A 50 -16.65 -8.25 26.03
N MET A 51 -16.70 -7.08 25.42
CA MET A 51 -16.37 -6.87 24.00
C MET A 51 -14.88 -7.05 23.72
N ARG A 52 -14.00 -6.44 24.52
CA ARG A 52 -12.54 -6.69 24.48
C ARG A 52 -12.26 -8.20 24.61
N SER A 53 -12.91 -8.90 25.55
CA SER A 53 -12.75 -10.37 25.70
C SER A 53 -13.25 -11.18 24.49
N LYS A 54 -14.39 -10.81 23.90
CA LYS A 54 -14.93 -11.43 22.69
C LYS A 54 -13.92 -11.35 21.53
N TYR A 55 -13.46 -10.14 21.20
CA TYR A 55 -12.57 -9.94 20.05
C TYR A 55 -11.16 -10.51 20.28
N ARG A 56 -10.63 -10.46 21.51
CA ARG A 56 -9.40 -11.21 21.91
C ARG A 56 -9.54 -12.72 21.75
N THR A 57 -10.75 -13.27 21.85
CA THR A 57 -11.00 -14.70 21.65
C THR A 57 -11.12 -15.03 20.17
N ILE A 58 -11.84 -14.22 19.39
CA ILE A 58 -11.90 -14.31 17.92
C ILE A 58 -10.48 -14.23 17.32
N GLY A 59 -9.67 -13.26 17.75
CA GLY A 59 -8.29 -13.09 17.29
C GLY A 59 -7.38 -14.27 17.59
N ARG A 60 -7.49 -14.88 18.78
CA ARG A 60 -6.77 -16.11 19.12
C ARG A 60 -7.24 -17.30 18.29
N ASN A 61 -8.55 -17.45 18.09
CA ASN A 61 -9.11 -18.54 17.29
C ASN A 61 -8.65 -18.45 15.82
N ILE A 62 -8.65 -17.26 15.19
CA ILE A 62 -8.13 -17.06 13.83
C ILE A 62 -6.66 -17.50 13.74
N ASN A 63 -5.81 -17.05 14.67
CA ASN A 63 -4.40 -17.43 14.73
C ASN A 63 -4.21 -18.95 14.89
N GLN A 64 -5.04 -19.58 15.73
CA GLN A 64 -5.02 -21.04 15.93
C GLN A 64 -5.50 -21.81 14.69
N PHE A 65 -6.51 -21.32 13.96
CA PHE A 65 -6.98 -21.98 12.73
C PHE A 65 -5.92 -21.94 11.62
N HIS A 66 -5.22 -20.83 11.45
CA HIS A 66 -4.07 -20.75 10.52
C HIS A 66 -2.98 -21.76 10.92
N TYR A 67 -2.58 -21.78 12.20
CA TYR A 67 -1.60 -22.72 12.74
C TYR A 67 -2.03 -24.20 12.57
N TRP A 68 -3.33 -24.51 12.69
CA TRP A 68 -3.82 -25.88 12.47
C TRP A 68 -3.74 -26.30 11.00
N SER A 69 -4.07 -25.42 10.05
CA SER A 69 -3.87 -25.71 8.62
C SER A 69 -2.39 -25.89 8.24
N ASP A 70 -1.46 -25.24 8.95
CA ASP A 70 -0.01 -25.47 8.77
C ASP A 70 0.44 -26.87 9.25
N SER A 71 -0.27 -27.44 10.23
CA SER A 71 0.12 -28.67 10.93
C SER A 71 -0.39 -29.96 10.29
N SER A 72 -1.47 -29.88 9.52
CA SER A 72 -2.13 -31.03 8.90
C SER A 72 -1.44 -31.45 7.60
N ASN A 73 -0.29 -32.11 7.75
CA ASN A 73 0.40 -33.04 6.84
C ASN A 73 0.14 -33.00 5.32
N GLN A 74 1.26 -33.14 4.60
CA GLN A 74 1.48 -33.48 3.18
C GLN A 74 0.50 -34.48 2.50
N TYR A 75 -0.33 -35.20 3.27
CA TYR A 75 -1.30 -36.21 2.82
C TYR A 75 -2.55 -35.67 2.12
N ASP A 76 -3.05 -34.47 2.46
CA ASP A 76 -4.35 -34.00 1.91
C ASP A 76 -4.22 -33.34 0.52
N LEU A 77 -3.03 -32.87 0.12
CA LEU A 77 -2.79 -32.31 -1.21
C LEU A 77 -3.03 -33.33 -2.34
N ASP A 78 -2.67 -34.61 -2.12
CA ASP A 78 -2.93 -35.71 -3.05
C ASP A 78 -4.38 -36.24 -2.99
N ARG A 79 -5.21 -35.66 -2.11
CA ARG A 79 -6.68 -35.77 -2.13
C ARG A 79 -7.34 -34.61 -2.85
N VAL A 80 -6.91 -33.37 -2.60
CA VAL A 80 -7.37 -32.17 -3.34
C VAL A 80 -7.18 -32.37 -4.85
N ARG A 81 -6.02 -32.87 -5.26
CA ARG A 81 -5.70 -33.30 -6.64
C ARG A 81 -6.66 -34.30 -7.29
N ARG A 82 -7.56 -34.95 -6.53
CA ARG A 82 -8.46 -36.01 -7.01
C ARG A 82 -9.95 -35.77 -6.73
N GLY A 83 -10.34 -34.59 -6.24
CA GLY A 83 -11.76 -34.29 -6.08
C GLY A 83 -12.05 -32.86 -5.63
N ARG A 84 -13.01 -32.22 -6.32
CA ARG A 84 -13.50 -30.84 -6.11
C ARG A 84 -13.76 -30.51 -4.62
N ARG A 85 -12.76 -29.96 -3.91
CA ARG A 85 -12.90 -29.44 -2.55
C ARG A 85 -11.98 -28.24 -2.34
N LEU A 86 -12.61 -27.16 -1.91
CA LEU A 86 -12.02 -25.85 -1.65
C LEU A 86 -10.83 -25.95 -0.68
N LEU A 87 -9.81 -25.11 -0.92
CA LEU A 87 -8.61 -25.04 -0.08
C LEU A 87 -8.89 -24.69 1.40
N PRO A 88 -8.01 -25.09 2.34
CA PRO A 88 -8.20 -24.85 3.78
C PRO A 88 -8.48 -23.39 4.15
N GLN A 89 -7.80 -22.42 3.51
CA GLN A 89 -8.02 -20.98 3.77
C GLN A 89 -9.43 -20.52 3.34
N VAL A 90 -9.98 -21.10 2.28
CA VAL A 90 -11.34 -20.86 1.80
C VAL A 90 -12.35 -21.46 2.78
N LEU A 91 -12.10 -22.70 3.22
CA LEU A 91 -12.89 -23.37 4.25
C LEU A 91 -12.86 -22.61 5.58
N VAL A 92 -11.73 -22.02 5.97
CA VAL A 92 -11.62 -21.10 7.12
C VAL A 92 -12.49 -19.86 6.89
N SER A 93 -12.43 -19.21 5.73
CA SER A 93 -13.28 -18.05 5.42
C SER A 93 -14.79 -18.36 5.45
N ILE A 94 -15.18 -19.56 5.01
CA ILE A 94 -16.57 -20.05 5.01
C ILE A 94 -17.00 -20.42 6.43
N TYR A 95 -16.16 -21.15 7.18
CA TYR A 95 -16.45 -21.57 8.55
C TYR A 95 -16.56 -20.38 9.50
N LEU A 96 -15.66 -19.38 9.39
CA LEU A 96 -15.73 -18.16 10.20
C LEU A 96 -16.95 -17.30 9.85
N LYS A 97 -17.36 -17.24 8.57
CA LYS A 97 -18.64 -16.63 8.14
C LYS A 97 -19.85 -17.37 8.74
N GLN A 98 -19.92 -18.70 8.58
CA GLN A 98 -21.06 -19.52 9.01
C GLN A 98 -21.18 -19.62 10.54
N ALA A 99 -20.06 -19.76 11.27
CA ALA A 99 -20.07 -19.95 12.72
C ALA A 99 -20.14 -18.65 13.52
N MET A 100 -19.79 -17.48 12.94
CA MET A 100 -19.72 -16.21 13.69
C MET A 100 -20.42 -15.01 13.03
N GLY A 101 -20.83 -15.07 11.76
CA GLY A 101 -21.56 -13.97 11.11
C GLY A 101 -20.71 -12.72 10.81
N TYR A 102 -19.38 -12.87 10.72
CA TYR A 102 -18.43 -11.84 10.32
C TYR A 102 -17.75 -12.23 9.00
N CYS A 103 -17.34 -11.25 8.18
CA CYS A 103 -16.69 -11.51 6.90
C CYS A 103 -15.17 -11.81 7.03
N THR A 104 -14.67 -11.94 8.25
CA THR A 104 -13.25 -12.05 8.59
C THR A 104 -12.71 -13.46 8.37
N GLY A 105 -12.29 -13.78 7.15
CA GLY A 105 -11.32 -14.87 6.93
C GLY A 105 -9.98 -14.54 7.59
N THR A 106 -9.62 -13.25 7.62
CA THR A 106 -8.44 -12.69 8.30
C THR A 106 -8.83 -11.38 9.00
N ALA A 107 -8.06 -10.98 10.03
CA ALA A 107 -8.29 -9.76 10.81
C ALA A 107 -7.00 -8.90 10.79
N PRO A 108 -6.79 -8.07 9.76
CA PRO A 108 -5.52 -7.35 9.55
C PRO A 108 -5.34 -6.15 10.48
N GLU A 109 -4.10 -5.72 10.62
CA GLU A 109 -3.74 -4.49 11.34
C GLU A 109 -3.62 -3.29 10.38
N ILE A 110 -3.33 -3.54 9.08
CA ILE A 110 -3.66 -2.61 7.99
C ILE A 110 -5.05 -2.97 7.44
N PRO A 111 -6.12 -2.22 7.77
CA PRO A 111 -7.46 -2.52 7.26
C PRO A 111 -7.50 -2.33 5.75
N ARG A 112 -8.43 -2.99 5.06
CA ARG A 112 -8.81 -2.66 3.68
C ARG A 112 -10.07 -1.81 3.70
N LEU A 113 -10.04 -0.67 3.02
CA LEU A 113 -11.12 0.32 3.01
C LEU A 113 -11.83 0.39 1.64
N ASP A 114 -11.24 -0.16 0.59
CA ASP A 114 -11.75 -0.14 -0.79
C ASP A 114 -12.80 -1.23 -1.11
N ASP A 115 -13.76 -1.48 -0.19
CA ASP A 115 -15.01 -2.14 -0.59
C ASP A 115 -15.88 -1.15 -1.37
N GLY A 116 -15.64 -1.05 -2.68
CA GLY A 116 -16.22 -0.07 -3.62
C GLY A 116 -17.75 -0.10 -3.82
N LYS A 117 -18.50 -0.64 -2.85
CA LYS A 117 -19.97 -0.58 -2.76
C LYS A 117 -20.47 -0.15 -1.38
N ALA A 118 -19.57 0.05 -0.41
CA ALA A 118 -19.89 0.52 0.94
C ALA A 118 -19.97 2.05 0.98
N GLN A 119 -21.12 2.60 1.37
CA GLN A 119 -21.35 4.05 1.48
C GLN A 119 -21.22 4.58 2.91
N PHE A 120 -21.23 3.68 3.90
CA PHE A 120 -21.06 4.02 5.31
C PHE A 120 -20.09 3.07 6.01
N PHE A 121 -19.23 3.61 6.87
CA PHE A 121 -18.26 2.87 7.67
C PHE A 121 -18.45 3.25 9.14
N TYR A 122 -18.66 2.25 10.00
CA TYR A 122 -18.82 2.45 11.45
C TYR A 122 -17.73 1.69 12.19
N ILE A 123 -16.81 2.39 12.83
CA ILE A 123 -15.59 1.82 13.43
C ILE A 123 -15.68 1.95 14.95
N ILE A 124 -15.86 0.84 15.65
CA ILE A 124 -15.84 0.79 17.11
C ILE A 124 -14.41 0.43 17.54
N ASP A 125 -13.62 1.42 17.90
CA ASP A 125 -12.29 1.23 18.47
C ASP A 125 -12.39 0.89 19.95
N LEU A 126 -12.24 -0.39 20.28
CA LEU A 126 -12.28 -0.89 21.65
C LEU A 126 -10.95 -0.69 22.39
N ASP A 127 -9.87 -0.27 21.73
CA ASP A 127 -8.58 -0.03 22.40
C ASP A 127 -8.51 1.43 22.87
N ARG A 128 -8.95 2.37 22.02
CA ARG A 128 -8.96 3.83 22.28
C ARG A 128 -10.30 4.36 22.80
N GLU A 129 -11.33 3.52 22.82
CA GLU A 129 -12.69 3.82 23.31
C GLU A 129 -13.43 4.89 22.48
N VAL A 130 -13.32 4.78 21.14
CA VAL A 130 -13.86 5.73 20.15
C VAL A 130 -14.82 5.05 19.15
N LEU A 131 -15.95 5.69 18.85
CA LEU A 131 -16.74 5.40 17.65
C LEU A 131 -16.34 6.38 16.54
N SER A 132 -15.91 5.87 15.39
CA SER A 132 -15.68 6.69 14.19
C SER A 132 -16.72 6.36 13.12
N ILE A 133 -17.28 7.39 12.48
CA ILE A 133 -18.21 7.23 11.36
C ILE A 133 -17.61 7.89 10.11
N ASN A 134 -17.59 7.14 9.00
CA ASN A 134 -16.96 7.49 7.72
C ASN A 134 -15.53 8.05 7.86
N PHE A 135 -14.76 7.59 8.84
CA PHE A 135 -13.41 8.08 9.20
C PHE A 135 -13.34 9.57 9.58
N HIS A 136 -14.46 10.30 9.63
CA HIS A 136 -14.46 11.76 9.76
C HIS A 136 -15.02 12.25 11.11
N THR A 137 -16.09 11.63 11.63
CA THR A 137 -16.66 12.00 12.93
C THR A 137 -16.23 10.99 14.00
N HIS A 138 -15.49 11.43 15.01
CA HIS A 138 -14.98 10.60 16.11
C HIS A 138 -15.62 11.00 17.44
N TRP A 139 -16.39 10.08 18.03
CA TRP A 139 -17.04 10.24 19.32
C TRP A 139 -16.36 9.40 20.39
N LYS A 140 -16.20 9.91 21.61
CA LYS A 140 -15.87 9.07 22.77
C LYS A 140 -17.06 8.14 23.07
N LEU A 141 -16.82 6.82 23.20
CA LEU A 141 -17.91 5.81 23.29
C LEU A 141 -18.82 5.99 24.51
N ASP A 142 -18.27 6.47 25.63
CA ASP A 142 -19.00 6.78 26.86
C ASP A 142 -19.94 7.99 26.66
N ARG A 143 -19.47 9.02 25.94
CA ARG A 143 -20.11 10.35 25.87
C ARG A 143 -20.93 10.65 24.61
N ILE A 144 -21.24 9.68 23.76
CA ILE A 144 -22.10 9.92 22.58
C ILE A 144 -23.46 10.53 23.03
N PRO A 145 -23.90 11.68 22.49
CA PRO A 145 -25.16 12.32 22.88
C PRO A 145 -26.37 11.58 22.28
N ARG A 146 -26.92 10.63 23.05
CA ARG A 146 -27.98 9.70 22.62
C ARG A 146 -29.42 10.19 22.84
N GLY A 147 -29.62 11.31 23.54
CA GLY A 147 -30.96 11.84 23.80
C GLY A 147 -31.65 12.24 22.51
N ASN A 148 -32.80 11.63 22.20
CA ASN A 148 -33.55 11.78 20.94
C ASN A 148 -32.66 11.61 19.68
N ASP A 149 -31.65 10.73 19.74
CA ASP A 149 -30.64 10.53 18.69
C ASP A 149 -29.90 11.82 18.25
N GLY A 150 -29.80 12.85 19.11
CA GLY A 150 -29.20 14.16 18.79
C GLY A 150 -27.71 14.15 18.39
N TRP A 151 -27.03 13.00 18.41
CA TRP A 151 -25.75 12.81 17.71
C TRP A 151 -25.88 12.95 16.19
N LEU A 152 -27.08 12.74 15.63
CA LEU A 152 -27.43 13.00 14.23
C LEU A 152 -27.45 14.50 13.93
N ASP A 153 -28.10 15.32 14.78
CA ASP A 153 -28.20 16.79 14.63
C ASP A 153 -26.83 17.48 14.53
N PHE A 154 -25.82 16.84 15.11
CA PHE A 154 -24.44 17.29 15.13
C PHE A 154 -23.61 16.86 13.91
N MET A 155 -24.11 16.00 13.01
CA MET A 155 -23.41 15.55 11.81
C MET A 155 -23.93 16.25 10.54
N VAL A 156 -23.22 17.29 10.10
CA VAL A 156 -23.56 18.08 8.92
C VAL A 156 -22.78 17.56 7.70
N ARG A 157 -23.35 17.64 6.49
CA ARG A 157 -22.56 17.42 5.26
C ARG A 157 -21.59 18.57 5.04
N SER A 158 -20.36 18.27 4.64
CA SER A 158 -19.47 19.27 4.03
C SER A 158 -20.14 19.85 2.77
N GLN A 159 -19.89 21.12 2.45
CA GLN A 159 -20.45 21.77 1.25
C GLN A 159 -20.15 20.99 -0.03
N ASN A 160 -18.98 20.34 -0.09
CA ASN A 160 -18.50 19.53 -1.22
C ASN A 160 -19.16 18.14 -1.30
N GLN A 161 -20.25 17.93 -0.55
CA GLN A 161 -21.18 16.78 -0.50
C GLN A 161 -20.62 15.38 -0.17
N LEU A 162 -19.32 15.13 -0.34
CA LEU A 162 -18.68 13.82 -0.22
C LEU A 162 -18.41 13.37 1.24
N ARG A 163 -18.43 14.29 2.21
CA ARG A 163 -18.01 14.03 3.60
C ARG A 163 -19.04 14.52 4.62
N TYR A 164 -18.98 13.97 5.83
CA TYR A 164 -19.73 14.45 7.00
C TYR A 164 -18.76 15.00 8.04
N ILE A 165 -19.11 16.12 8.65
CA ILE A 165 -18.34 16.86 9.65
C ILE A 165 -19.22 17.16 10.87
N PHE A 166 -18.60 17.58 11.96
CA PHE A 166 -19.34 18.10 13.11
C PHE A 166 -19.80 19.54 12.85
N SER A 167 -20.94 19.94 13.43
CA SER A 167 -21.33 21.35 13.50
C SER A 167 -20.49 22.12 14.54
N ASP A 168 -20.37 23.44 14.38
CA ASP A 168 -19.62 24.32 15.29
C ASP A 168 -20.22 24.41 16.71
N HIS A 169 -21.32 23.70 16.99
CA HIS A 169 -22.02 23.68 18.28
C HIS A 169 -21.76 22.41 19.09
N VAL A 170 -20.95 21.47 18.58
CA VAL A 170 -20.59 20.25 19.30
C VAL A 170 -19.62 20.55 20.43
N ASN A 171 -20.00 20.25 21.67
CA ASN A 171 -19.09 20.33 22.81
C ASN A 171 -17.89 19.36 22.61
N PRO A 172 -16.63 19.84 22.62
CA PRO A 172 -15.43 19.01 22.48
C PRO A 172 -15.29 17.87 23.50
N ASP A 173 -15.99 17.93 24.64
CA ASP A 173 -16.04 16.82 25.60
C ASP A 173 -16.60 15.51 25.01
N HIS A 174 -17.44 15.58 23.96
CA HIS A 174 -17.94 14.41 23.23
C HIS A 174 -16.96 13.89 22.16
N LEU A 175 -16.08 14.76 21.66
CA LEU A 175 -15.20 14.49 20.51
C LEU A 175 -13.96 13.68 20.91
N ALA A 176 -13.44 12.89 19.98
CA ALA A 176 -12.15 12.21 20.12
C ALA A 176 -11.15 12.68 19.06
N SER A 177 -9.86 12.51 19.35
CA SER A 177 -8.80 12.53 18.35
C SER A 177 -8.18 11.15 18.28
N LEU A 178 -7.95 10.66 17.06
CA LEU A 178 -7.22 9.41 16.83
C LEU A 178 -5.79 9.66 16.35
N ALA A 179 -5.43 10.90 16.03
CA ALA A 179 -4.08 11.28 15.67
C ALA A 179 -3.12 11.08 16.85
N VAL A 180 -1.97 10.45 16.58
CA VAL A 180 -0.83 10.47 17.50
C VAL A 180 -0.41 11.92 17.67
N LYS A 181 -0.18 12.35 18.91
CA LYS A 181 0.35 13.68 19.20
C LYS A 181 1.73 13.81 18.59
N LEU A 182 1.95 14.91 17.86
CA LEU A 182 3.27 15.28 17.39
C LEU A 182 4.20 15.54 18.60
N PRO A 183 5.45 15.05 18.59
CA PRO A 183 6.46 15.44 19.56
C PRO A 183 6.89 16.89 19.31
N GLY A 184 6.04 17.84 19.69
CA GLY A 184 6.23 19.29 19.53
C GLY A 184 7.35 19.84 20.42
N GLU A 185 8.56 19.35 20.20
CA GLU A 185 9.74 19.62 21.00
C GLU A 185 10.49 20.87 20.52
N THR A 186 10.95 21.66 21.48
CA THR A 186 11.64 22.94 21.29
C THR A 186 13.09 22.80 20.85
N HIS A 187 13.60 21.59 20.62
CA HIS A 187 14.99 21.31 20.27
C HIS A 187 15.17 21.11 18.76
N THR A 188 15.28 22.25 18.06
CA THR A 188 15.51 22.33 16.61
C THR A 188 16.97 22.15 16.19
N ALA A 189 17.92 22.31 17.11
CA ALA A 189 19.35 22.19 16.83
C ALA A 189 19.76 20.73 16.55
N ILE A 190 20.61 20.54 15.55
CA ILE A 190 21.40 19.32 15.33
C ILE A 190 22.75 19.55 16.04
N GLU A 191 23.19 18.61 16.87
CA GLU A 191 24.40 18.80 17.71
C GLU A 191 25.70 18.66 16.92
N TYR A 192 25.67 17.95 15.79
CA TYR A 192 26.79 17.77 14.86
C TYR A 192 26.97 18.96 13.91
N ASN A 193 28.20 19.18 13.44
CA ASN A 193 28.46 20.12 12.34
C ASN A 193 27.64 19.71 11.11
N HIS A 194 26.88 20.63 10.52
CA HIS A 194 25.92 20.27 9.48
C HIS A 194 25.68 21.36 8.43
N ARG A 195 25.08 20.95 7.31
CA ARG A 195 24.52 21.83 6.29
C ARG A 195 23.13 21.35 5.89
N LEU A 196 22.16 22.27 5.93
CA LEU A 196 20.76 22.03 5.55
C LEU A 196 20.51 22.29 4.05
N ASP A 197 19.27 22.00 3.63
CA ASP A 197 18.69 22.34 2.31
C ASP A 197 19.46 21.86 1.08
N ILE A 198 20.19 20.75 1.21
CA ILE A 198 20.85 20.10 0.08
C ILE A 198 19.80 19.39 -0.78
N ALA A 199 19.73 19.75 -2.06
CA ALA A 199 18.77 19.14 -2.98
C ALA A 199 19.07 17.65 -3.19
N ALA A 200 18.12 16.78 -2.80
CA ALA A 200 18.14 15.37 -3.15
C ALA A 200 17.84 15.20 -4.65
N ARG A 201 18.47 14.21 -5.28
CA ARG A 201 18.31 13.93 -6.71
C ARG A 201 17.02 13.18 -6.99
N THR A 202 16.16 13.75 -7.82
CA THR A 202 14.91 13.14 -8.32
C THR A 202 15.01 12.71 -9.78
N ASP A 203 16.21 12.65 -10.38
CA ASP A 203 16.39 12.23 -11.77
C ASP A 203 16.10 10.73 -11.96
N LEU A 204 15.24 10.40 -12.93
CA LEU A 204 14.82 9.03 -13.26
C LEU A 204 15.25 8.65 -14.68
N LEU A 205 16.54 8.74 -14.98
CA LEU A 205 17.09 8.55 -16.34
C LEU A 205 17.45 7.09 -16.71
N LYS A 206 17.27 6.13 -15.79
CA LYS A 206 17.63 4.71 -16.00
C LYS A 206 16.41 3.82 -15.81
N ALA A 207 16.25 2.80 -16.66
CA ALA A 207 15.12 1.87 -16.61
C ALA A 207 14.92 1.22 -15.23
N HIS A 208 16.00 0.77 -14.57
CA HIS A 208 15.91 0.16 -13.24
C HIS A 208 15.52 1.14 -12.11
N LYS A 209 15.67 2.45 -12.33
CA LYS A 209 15.15 3.48 -11.42
C LYS A 209 13.68 3.74 -11.67
N ILE A 210 13.28 3.87 -12.94
CA ILE A 210 11.89 4.09 -13.34
C ILE A 210 11.03 2.90 -12.90
N PHE A 211 11.45 1.65 -13.16
CA PHE A 211 10.72 0.45 -12.74
C PHE A 211 10.55 0.37 -11.21
N ARG A 212 11.63 0.58 -10.43
CA ARG A 212 11.54 0.60 -8.95
C ARG A 212 10.70 1.78 -8.43
N THR A 213 10.72 2.94 -9.10
CA THR A 213 9.88 4.08 -8.73
C THR A 213 8.41 3.79 -9.01
N ASN A 214 8.08 3.27 -10.19
CA ASN A 214 6.73 2.80 -10.54
C ASN A 214 6.24 1.75 -9.52
N ALA A 215 7.08 0.78 -9.18
CA ALA A 215 6.76 -0.24 -8.19
C ALA A 215 6.39 0.33 -6.80
N VAL A 216 7.18 1.28 -6.28
CA VAL A 216 6.90 1.87 -4.95
C VAL A 216 5.74 2.87 -5.00
N VAL A 217 5.58 3.61 -6.10
CA VAL A 217 4.43 4.51 -6.30
C VAL A 217 3.14 3.71 -6.42
N THR A 218 3.08 2.67 -7.25
CA THR A 218 1.94 1.73 -7.31
C THR A 218 1.64 1.12 -5.95
N THR A 219 2.66 0.81 -5.13
CA THR A 219 2.48 0.31 -3.76
C THR A 219 1.84 1.37 -2.84
N LEU A 220 2.28 2.62 -2.89
CA LEU A 220 1.67 3.71 -2.13
C LEU A 220 0.23 3.98 -2.61
N VAL A 221 0.01 4.06 -3.92
CA VAL A 221 -1.30 4.26 -4.56
C VAL A 221 -2.28 3.16 -4.16
N ALA A 222 -1.85 1.89 -4.16
CA ALA A 222 -2.66 0.74 -3.77
C ALA A 222 -3.12 0.75 -2.30
N HIS A 223 -2.49 1.57 -1.45
CA HIS A 223 -2.82 1.74 -0.03
C HIS A 223 -3.11 3.20 0.36
N ARG A 224 -3.37 4.06 -0.63
CA ARG A 224 -3.59 5.51 -0.46
C ARG A 224 -4.70 5.85 0.52
N ARG A 225 -5.76 5.03 0.55
CA ARG A 225 -6.96 5.26 1.35
C ARG A 225 -6.70 4.94 2.81
N GLU A 226 -5.97 3.85 3.07
CA GLU A 226 -5.51 3.46 4.39
C GLU A 226 -4.56 4.51 4.97
N MET A 227 -3.55 4.93 4.20
CA MET A 227 -2.60 5.96 4.62
C MET A 227 -3.27 7.32 4.84
N MET A 228 -4.22 7.72 3.99
CA MET A 228 -4.98 8.97 4.16
C MET A 228 -5.88 8.90 5.39
N MET A 229 -6.73 7.87 5.52
CA MET A 229 -7.77 7.82 6.55
C MET A 229 -7.24 7.53 7.95
N LEU A 230 -6.12 6.81 8.06
CA LEU A 230 -5.60 6.26 9.32
C LEU A 230 -4.12 6.56 9.57
N GLY A 231 -3.38 7.14 8.63
CA GLY A 231 -1.93 7.34 8.76
C GLY A 231 -1.54 8.20 9.96
N ARG A 232 -2.33 9.23 10.29
CA ARG A 232 -2.11 10.03 11.52
C ARG A 232 -2.32 9.24 12.81
N GLU A 233 -2.96 8.07 12.78
CA GLU A 233 -3.15 7.21 13.96
C GLU A 233 -1.93 6.36 14.33
N TRP A 234 -0.95 6.23 13.43
CA TRP A 234 0.15 5.28 13.57
C TRP A 234 1.42 5.99 14.03
N SER A 235 1.96 5.54 15.16
CA SER A 235 3.29 5.93 15.63
C SER A 235 4.39 5.17 14.87
N PRO A 236 5.66 5.61 14.88
CA PRO A 236 6.74 4.94 14.14
C PRO A 236 6.97 3.48 14.52
N ASP A 237 6.63 3.09 15.74
CA ASP A 237 6.69 1.71 16.24
C ASP A 237 5.43 0.88 15.91
N SER A 238 4.34 1.50 15.46
CA SER A 238 3.10 0.81 15.06
C SER A 238 3.32 -0.06 13.82
N PHE A 239 2.80 -1.29 13.85
CA PHE A 239 2.95 -2.28 12.78
C PHE A 239 2.66 -1.72 11.37
N PRO A 240 1.53 -1.03 11.10
CA PRO A 240 1.26 -0.43 9.78
C PRO A 240 2.36 0.50 9.25
N PHE A 241 2.94 1.36 10.10
CA PHE A 241 3.98 2.31 9.69
C PHE A 241 5.27 1.56 9.36
N ARG A 242 5.74 0.67 10.25
CA ARG A 242 6.93 -0.15 9.98
C ARG A 242 6.80 -0.96 8.69
N GLU A 243 5.63 -1.56 8.46
CA GLU A 243 5.33 -2.32 7.24
C GLU A 243 5.37 -1.46 5.97
N PHE A 244 4.72 -0.29 5.95
CA PHE A 244 4.75 0.62 4.80
C PHE A 244 6.16 1.15 4.52
N ALA A 245 6.86 1.64 5.56
CA ALA A 245 8.20 2.18 5.40
C ALA A 245 9.21 1.11 4.96
N PHE A 246 9.13 -0.10 5.52
CA PHE A 246 9.96 -1.22 5.11
C PHE A 246 9.64 -1.68 3.68
N ALA A 247 8.36 -1.74 3.29
CA ALA A 247 7.98 -2.03 1.90
C ALA A 247 8.56 -1.00 0.91
N PHE A 248 8.42 0.29 1.21
CA PHE A 248 8.97 1.36 0.36
C PHE A 248 10.50 1.28 0.26
N VAL A 249 11.20 1.02 1.37
CA VAL A 249 12.65 0.83 1.44
C VAL A 249 13.12 -0.41 0.67
N SER A 250 12.45 -1.55 0.83
CA SER A 250 12.73 -2.80 0.10
C SER A 250 12.56 -2.61 -1.42
N ILE A 251 11.48 -1.96 -1.85
CA ILE A 251 11.23 -1.72 -3.27
C ILE A 251 12.24 -0.71 -3.85
N ALA A 252 12.49 0.39 -3.15
CA ALA A 252 13.38 1.44 -3.63
C ALA A 252 14.86 0.99 -3.71
N SER A 253 15.31 0.17 -2.76
CA SER A 253 16.61 -0.51 -2.83
C SER A 253 16.67 -1.60 -3.89
N GLY A 254 15.55 -2.24 -4.25
CA GLY A 254 15.57 -3.46 -5.07
C GLY A 254 15.87 -4.72 -4.25
N HIS A 255 15.87 -4.61 -2.91
CA HIS A 255 15.86 -5.76 -1.99
C HIS A 255 14.40 -6.25 -1.81
N VAL A 256 13.80 -6.64 -2.93
CA VAL A 256 12.43 -7.13 -3.11
C VAL A 256 12.42 -8.15 -4.25
N ASP A 257 11.56 -9.15 -4.18
CA ASP A 257 11.33 -10.09 -5.30
C ASP A 257 10.01 -9.72 -6.00
N TYR A 258 9.93 -9.85 -7.33
CA TYR A 258 8.72 -9.52 -8.09
C TYR A 258 8.03 -10.77 -8.62
N HIS A 259 6.94 -11.20 -7.98
CA HIS A 259 6.23 -12.41 -8.38
C HIS A 259 5.19 -12.13 -9.48
N PRO A 260 5.21 -12.83 -10.63
CA PRO A 260 4.22 -12.65 -11.68
C PRO A 260 2.93 -13.43 -11.39
N LEU A 261 1.76 -12.82 -11.54
CA LEU A 261 0.48 -13.57 -11.51
C LEU A 261 0.03 -13.88 -12.94
N PRO A 262 -0.72 -14.97 -13.19
CA PRO A 262 -1.33 -15.19 -14.50
C PRO A 262 -2.18 -13.98 -14.94
N GLY A 263 -2.12 -13.65 -16.23
CA GLY A 263 -3.08 -12.72 -16.84
C GLY A 263 -4.49 -13.31 -16.75
N ASP A 264 -5.43 -12.54 -16.24
CA ASP A 264 -6.76 -13.04 -15.90
C ASP A 264 -7.81 -11.91 -16.00
N ARG A 265 -9.02 -12.25 -16.45
CA ARG A 265 -10.10 -11.29 -16.71
C ARG A 265 -10.75 -10.74 -15.43
N CYS A 266 -10.29 -11.17 -14.26
CA CYS A 266 -10.86 -10.79 -12.99
C CYS A 266 -9.83 -10.90 -11.85
N HIS A 267 -9.57 -9.80 -11.14
CA HIS A 267 -8.63 -9.78 -10.01
C HIS A 267 -9.16 -10.62 -8.83
N VAL A 268 -8.33 -11.54 -8.31
CA VAL A 268 -8.67 -12.51 -7.24
C VAL A 268 -9.30 -11.86 -5.98
N GLN A 269 -9.01 -10.59 -5.70
CA GLN A 269 -9.54 -9.89 -4.53
C GLN A 269 -10.87 -9.15 -4.79
N ASP A 270 -11.17 -8.85 -6.05
CA ASP A 270 -12.31 -8.04 -6.47
C ASP A 270 -13.36 -8.83 -7.26
N CYS A 271 -13.04 -10.09 -7.59
CA CYS A 271 -13.97 -11.06 -8.16
C CYS A 271 -15.31 -11.05 -7.43
N ARG A 272 -16.35 -10.58 -8.15
CA ARG A 272 -17.73 -10.55 -7.65
C ARG A 272 -18.15 -11.92 -7.17
N ASP A 273 -17.83 -12.97 -7.92
CA ASP A 273 -18.24 -14.32 -7.58
C ASP A 273 -17.45 -14.92 -6.42
N ILE A 274 -16.19 -14.57 -6.15
CA ILE A 274 -15.58 -14.93 -4.84
C ILE A 274 -16.35 -14.28 -3.67
N ARG A 275 -16.94 -13.09 -3.87
CA ARG A 275 -17.83 -12.46 -2.87
C ARG A 275 -19.28 -12.99 -2.93
N GLN A 276 -19.73 -13.56 -4.05
CA GLN A 276 -21.10 -14.02 -4.33
C GLN A 276 -21.28 -15.55 -4.49
N TYR A 277 -20.24 -16.38 -4.30
CA TYR A 277 -20.25 -17.86 -4.38
C TYR A 277 -21.12 -18.56 -3.30
N LEU A 278 -21.87 -17.76 -2.54
CA LEU A 278 -22.84 -18.16 -1.52
C LEU A 278 -24.29 -17.80 -1.91
N ASP A 279 -24.48 -17.12 -3.05
CA ASP A 279 -25.75 -16.78 -3.65
C ASP A 279 -25.87 -17.55 -4.98
N ARG A 280 -26.91 -18.38 -5.12
CA ARG A 280 -26.79 -19.60 -5.92
C ARG A 280 -26.90 -19.39 -7.43
N ASP A 281 -27.44 -18.24 -7.83
CA ASP A 281 -27.96 -17.98 -9.18
C ASP A 281 -27.28 -16.76 -9.87
N SER A 282 -26.11 -16.34 -9.37
CA SER A 282 -25.24 -15.34 -10.05
C SER A 282 -24.66 -15.93 -11.35
N PRO A 283 -24.70 -15.25 -12.52
CA PRO A 283 -24.04 -15.72 -13.73
C PRO A 283 -22.52 -15.76 -13.53
N HIS A 284 -21.98 -16.97 -13.32
CA HIS A 284 -20.66 -17.16 -12.72
C HIS A 284 -19.50 -16.61 -13.56
N CYS A 285 -18.56 -15.92 -12.92
CA CYS A 285 -17.17 -15.93 -13.38
C CYS A 285 -16.68 -17.38 -13.48
N THR A 286 -16.26 -17.80 -14.69
CA THR A 286 -15.83 -19.18 -15.00
C THR A 286 -14.38 -19.50 -14.61
N ASN A 287 -13.65 -18.51 -14.10
CA ASN A 287 -12.21 -18.59 -13.94
C ASN A 287 -11.87 -19.10 -12.53
N TYR A 288 -11.03 -20.13 -12.44
CA TYR A 288 -10.76 -20.89 -11.22
C TYR A 288 -9.74 -20.20 -10.29
N HIS A 289 -9.90 -18.89 -10.07
CA HIS A 289 -9.01 -17.99 -9.31
C HIS A 289 -8.54 -18.48 -7.93
N VAL A 290 -9.24 -19.44 -7.34
CA VAL A 290 -8.98 -19.95 -5.99
C VAL A 290 -8.23 -21.27 -6.02
N ASP A 291 -8.62 -22.19 -6.91
CA ASP A 291 -7.97 -23.50 -7.04
C ASP A 291 -6.67 -23.41 -7.86
N ASP A 292 -6.52 -22.44 -8.76
CA ASP A 292 -5.27 -22.21 -9.50
C ASP A 292 -4.31 -21.23 -8.79
N CYS A 293 -4.73 -20.04 -8.34
CA CYS A 293 -3.78 -19.03 -7.85
C CYS A 293 -3.13 -19.35 -6.49
N PHE A 294 -3.78 -20.14 -5.62
CA PHE A 294 -3.30 -20.37 -4.25
C PHE A 294 -2.34 -21.55 -4.05
N PRO A 295 -2.39 -22.68 -4.79
CA PRO A 295 -1.37 -23.73 -4.67
C PRO A 295 0.04 -23.25 -5.01
N TYR A 296 0.16 -22.33 -5.99
CA TYR A 296 1.42 -21.70 -6.36
C TYR A 296 2.10 -21.01 -5.18
N LEU A 297 1.37 -20.18 -4.41
CA LEU A 297 1.86 -19.44 -3.24
C LEU A 297 2.56 -20.32 -2.18
N HIS A 298 2.28 -21.63 -2.14
CA HIS A 298 2.76 -22.51 -1.06
C HIS A 298 4.08 -23.22 -1.38
N ARG A 299 4.35 -23.67 -2.61
CA ARG A 299 5.49 -24.58 -2.88
C ARG A 299 6.65 -23.90 -3.61
N ASP A 300 6.37 -23.17 -4.68
CA ASP A 300 7.43 -22.65 -5.55
C ASP A 300 8.00 -21.31 -5.04
N PHE A 301 7.23 -20.61 -4.18
CA PHE A 301 7.55 -19.28 -3.65
C PHE A 301 8.29 -19.35 -2.31
N ALA A 302 8.01 -20.41 -1.55
CA ALA A 302 8.52 -20.63 -0.19
C ALA A 302 9.72 -21.58 -0.13
N GLY A 303 10.00 -22.28 -1.24
CA GLY A 303 10.74 -23.54 -1.21
C GLY A 303 10.11 -24.52 -0.22
N ASN A 304 10.93 -25.35 0.41
CA ASN A 304 10.47 -26.29 1.44
C ASN A 304 10.33 -25.68 2.86
N LEU A 305 10.57 -24.36 3.06
CA LEU A 305 10.89 -23.83 4.39
C LEU A 305 10.33 -22.44 4.78
N ALA A 306 9.77 -21.64 3.88
CA ALA A 306 9.24 -20.31 4.22
C ALA A 306 7.70 -20.27 4.34
N ARG A 307 7.18 -19.13 4.83
CA ARG A 307 5.75 -18.82 4.85
C ARG A 307 5.56 -17.48 4.13
N LEU A 308 4.74 -17.46 3.09
CA LEU A 308 4.45 -16.23 2.36
C LEU A 308 3.20 -15.58 2.96
N GLN A 309 3.43 -14.59 3.84
CA GLN A 309 2.38 -13.86 4.53
C GLN A 309 1.68 -12.89 3.58
N MET A 310 0.44 -12.51 3.88
CA MET A 310 -0.24 -11.41 3.18
C MET A 310 0.16 -10.08 3.81
N PHE A 311 0.58 -9.10 3.02
CA PHE A 311 0.97 -7.78 3.53
C PHE A 311 -0.15 -7.13 4.37
N GLY A 312 0.22 -6.51 5.50
CA GLY A 312 -0.72 -5.91 6.45
C GLY A 312 -1.42 -6.88 7.42
N HIS A 313 -1.15 -8.18 7.33
CA HIS A 313 -1.66 -9.19 8.25
C HIS A 313 -0.57 -9.60 9.26
N ALA A 314 -0.66 -9.08 10.49
CA ALA A 314 0.16 -9.56 11.59
C ALA A 314 -0.30 -10.97 12.00
N GLU A 315 0.33 -12.01 11.44
CA GLU A 315 0.16 -13.39 11.89
C GLU A 315 0.95 -13.64 13.17
N TYR A 316 0.38 -14.36 14.14
CA TYR A 316 1.00 -14.59 15.44
C TYR A 316 1.50 -16.03 15.52
N LYS A 317 2.80 -16.23 15.29
CA LYS A 317 3.56 -17.15 16.14
C LYS A 317 3.77 -16.46 17.49
N THR A 318 3.81 -17.21 18.59
CA THR A 318 4.42 -16.69 19.81
C THR A 318 5.91 -16.43 19.56
N ASP A 319 6.43 -15.39 20.21
CA ASP A 319 7.86 -15.03 20.33
C ASP A 319 8.59 -14.47 19.07
N GLU A 320 8.07 -14.68 17.85
CA GLU A 320 8.68 -14.14 16.61
C GLU A 320 8.30 -12.68 16.27
N PRO A 321 8.94 -12.04 15.26
CA PRO A 321 8.48 -10.78 14.69
C PRO A 321 7.20 -10.93 13.87
N GLN A 322 6.27 -9.98 14.06
CA GLN A 322 5.09 -9.84 13.22
C GLN A 322 5.47 -9.10 11.93
N GLY A 323 5.21 -9.73 10.78
CA GLY A 323 5.47 -9.17 9.46
C GLY A 323 6.95 -9.23 9.00
N PRO A 324 7.20 -8.83 7.74
CA PRO A 324 8.53 -8.65 7.17
C PRO A 324 9.35 -7.50 7.80
N ALA A 325 8.70 -6.47 8.37
CA ALA A 325 9.42 -5.29 8.86
C ALA A 325 10.22 -5.54 10.16
N PRO A 326 11.40 -4.90 10.34
CA PRO A 326 12.12 -4.87 11.61
C PRO A 326 11.23 -4.38 12.78
N LYS A 327 11.50 -4.85 13.99
CA LYS A 327 10.77 -4.42 15.21
C LYS A 327 11.09 -2.98 15.63
N GLY A 328 12.32 -2.52 15.38
CA GLY A 328 12.81 -1.19 15.78
C GLY A 328 12.41 -0.08 14.80
N THR A 329 12.35 1.15 15.31
CA THR A 329 12.15 2.37 14.51
C THR A 329 13.41 2.83 13.78
N ILE A 330 14.59 2.38 14.21
CA ILE A 330 15.88 2.66 13.58
C ILE A 330 16.56 1.32 13.23
N TYR A 331 16.97 1.14 11.97
CA TYR A 331 17.58 -0.10 11.47
C TYR A 331 18.41 0.12 10.20
N TRP A 332 19.41 -0.73 9.96
CA TRP A 332 20.15 -0.73 8.69
C TRP A 332 19.42 -1.51 7.61
N HIS A 333 19.39 -0.97 6.39
CA HIS A 333 18.92 -1.64 5.18
C HIS A 333 19.82 -1.27 3.99
N SER A 334 20.36 -2.25 3.27
CA SER A 334 21.24 -2.05 2.10
C SER A 334 22.39 -1.04 2.32
N GLY A 335 22.93 -0.96 3.55
CA GLY A 335 23.99 -0.02 3.95
C GLY A 335 23.56 1.43 4.17
N VAL A 336 22.26 1.69 4.25
CA VAL A 336 21.64 2.96 4.66
C VAL A 336 20.99 2.77 6.03
N LEU A 337 21.12 3.73 6.92
CA LEU A 337 20.41 3.73 8.20
C LEU A 337 19.01 4.29 7.97
N VAL A 338 17.97 3.51 8.21
CA VAL A 338 16.57 3.95 8.14
C VAL A 338 16.11 4.37 9.54
N SER A 339 15.44 5.52 9.65
CA SER A 339 14.88 6.06 10.88
C SER A 339 13.42 6.47 10.65
N LEU A 340 12.50 5.85 11.39
CA LEU A 340 11.06 6.12 11.29
C LEU A 340 10.68 7.23 12.28
N VAL A 341 10.08 8.32 11.79
CA VAL A 341 9.80 9.54 12.56
C VAL A 341 8.42 10.12 12.25
N LEU A 342 7.83 10.81 13.23
CA LEU A 342 6.65 11.65 12.98
C LEU A 342 7.05 13.01 12.38
N GLU A 343 8.14 13.60 12.87
CA GLU A 343 8.66 14.91 12.47
C GLU A 343 10.19 14.87 12.32
N PHE A 344 10.74 15.73 11.48
CA PHE A 344 12.18 15.83 11.20
C PHE A 344 12.85 16.80 12.18
N SER A 345 12.97 16.41 13.46
CA SER A 345 13.58 17.24 14.51
C SER A 345 15.11 17.13 14.54
N GLY A 346 15.78 18.19 15.01
CA GLY A 346 17.24 18.21 15.19
C GLY A 346 17.72 17.13 16.17
N ARG A 347 16.90 16.81 17.18
CA ARG A 347 17.07 15.67 18.08
C ARG A 347 17.06 14.32 17.34
N ALA A 348 16.03 14.03 16.55
CA ALA A 348 15.93 12.75 15.83
C ALA A 348 17.08 12.56 14.84
N ILE A 349 17.53 13.65 14.21
CA ILE A 349 18.72 13.66 13.34
C ILE A 349 19.99 13.33 14.14
N THR A 350 20.18 14.00 15.28
CA THR A 350 21.33 13.77 16.18
C THR A 350 21.36 12.34 16.73
N GLU A 351 20.22 11.79 17.13
CA GLU A 351 20.08 10.42 17.65
C GLU A 351 20.51 9.38 16.60
N ALA A 352 19.99 9.46 15.37
CA ALA A 352 20.35 8.52 14.32
C ALA A 352 21.81 8.68 13.82
N ILE A 353 22.37 9.90 13.80
CA ILE A 353 23.80 10.10 13.52
C ILE A 353 24.65 9.40 14.59
N SER A 354 24.31 9.61 15.87
CA SER A 354 25.04 9.02 17.00
C SER A 354 25.00 7.49 16.96
N ILE A 355 23.82 6.89 16.71
CA ILE A 355 23.64 5.45 16.55
C ILE A 355 24.54 4.88 15.43
N GLY A 356 24.69 5.58 14.31
CA GLY A 356 25.59 5.15 13.24
C GLY A 356 27.07 5.20 13.63
N ILE A 357 27.50 6.26 14.30
CA ILE A 357 28.88 6.44 14.78
C ILE A 357 29.23 5.42 15.88
N GLU A 358 28.35 5.20 16.84
CA GLU A 358 28.50 4.19 17.92
C GLU A 358 28.63 2.77 17.36
N GLN A 359 27.99 2.49 16.23
CA GLN A 359 28.11 1.22 15.51
C GLN A 359 29.33 1.16 14.57
N GLY A 360 30.20 2.18 14.59
CA GLY A 360 31.47 2.21 13.87
C GLY A 360 31.42 2.76 12.44
N HIS A 361 30.31 3.39 12.03
CA HIS A 361 30.16 3.94 10.68
C HIS A 361 30.61 5.41 10.63
N ALA A 362 31.69 5.70 9.89
CA ALA A 362 32.19 7.07 9.69
C ALA A 362 31.67 7.76 8.40
N ASP A 363 31.37 7.00 7.35
CA ASP A 363 30.79 7.50 6.08
C ASP A 363 29.61 6.60 5.67
N PHE A 364 28.41 7.12 5.89
CA PHE A 364 27.13 6.44 5.73
C PHE A 364 25.98 7.41 5.39
N GLN A 365 24.87 6.86 4.91
CA GLN A 365 23.67 7.63 4.56
C GLN A 365 22.52 7.25 5.51
N ILE A 366 21.69 8.23 5.85
CA ILE A 366 20.48 8.08 6.67
C ILE A 366 19.26 8.46 5.84
N VAL A 367 18.19 7.68 5.97
CA VAL A 367 16.85 7.92 5.42
C VAL A 367 15.90 8.09 6.60
N PHE A 368 15.40 9.30 6.80
CA PHE A 368 14.31 9.58 7.75
C PHE A 368 12.99 9.49 7.00
N LEU A 369 12.08 8.63 7.47
CA LEU A 369 10.76 8.41 6.86
C LEU A 369 9.65 8.74 7.84
N SER A 370 8.75 9.63 7.42
CA SER A 370 7.37 9.66 7.91
C SER A 370 6.45 8.95 6.90
N LEU A 371 5.17 8.79 7.23
CA LEU A 371 4.19 8.20 6.32
C LEU A 371 3.89 9.07 5.08
N PHE A 372 4.25 10.36 5.10
CA PHE A 372 3.90 11.33 4.06
C PHE A 372 5.12 12.00 3.41
N SER A 373 6.29 11.96 4.07
CA SER A 373 7.50 12.66 3.64
C SER A 373 8.76 11.86 3.99
N VAL A 374 9.86 12.16 3.30
CA VAL A 374 11.21 11.61 3.52
C VAL A 374 12.25 12.73 3.59
N MET A 375 13.28 12.54 4.41
CA MET A 375 14.45 13.42 4.48
C MET A 375 15.72 12.57 4.45
N PHE A 376 16.77 13.08 3.82
CA PHE A 376 18.03 12.36 3.61
C PHE A 376 19.16 13.07 4.32
N VAL A 377 20.05 12.32 4.96
CA VAL A 377 21.30 12.84 5.55
C VAL A 377 22.47 12.01 5.04
N ASP A 378 23.52 12.67 4.57
CA ASP A 378 24.76 12.05 4.13
C ASP A 378 25.86 12.42 5.14
N VAL A 379 26.26 11.46 5.96
CA VAL A 379 27.22 11.64 7.06
C VAL A 379 28.61 11.24 6.59
N SER A 380 29.58 12.11 6.81
CA SER A 380 30.98 11.92 6.42
C SER A 380 31.91 12.68 7.36
N PRO A 381 33.15 12.24 7.61
CA PRO A 381 34.11 13.05 8.37
C PRO A 381 34.46 14.33 7.61
N ASP A 382 34.70 15.42 8.33
CA ASP A 382 35.22 16.67 7.78
C ASP A 382 36.76 16.66 7.65
N GLY A 383 37.34 17.82 7.31
CA GLY A 383 38.80 17.98 7.17
C GLY A 383 39.61 17.85 8.47
N SER A 384 38.97 17.80 9.63
CA SER A 384 39.56 17.50 10.93
C SER A 384 39.34 16.06 11.40
N GLY A 385 38.38 15.35 10.77
CA GLY A 385 37.96 13.99 11.11
C GLY A 385 36.65 13.92 11.90
N GLU A 386 36.09 15.07 12.29
CA GLU A 386 34.84 15.15 13.05
C GLU A 386 33.60 14.86 12.17
N PRO A 387 32.50 14.32 12.74
CA PRO A 387 31.31 13.96 11.95
C PRO A 387 30.59 15.19 11.38
N TYR A 388 30.39 15.21 10.06
CA TYR A 388 29.71 16.29 9.34
C TYR A 388 28.50 15.78 8.56
N ALA A 389 27.33 16.36 8.83
CA ALA A 389 26.04 15.93 8.30
C ALA A 389 25.55 16.83 7.15
N ARG A 390 25.35 16.23 5.97
CA ARG A 390 24.75 16.91 4.81
C ARG A 390 23.27 16.54 4.69
N CYS A 391 22.42 17.41 5.22
CA CYS A 391 20.97 17.23 5.33
C CYS A 391 20.23 17.79 4.11
N SER A 392 19.29 17.03 3.56
CA SER A 392 18.32 17.54 2.61
C SER A 392 17.20 18.30 3.30
N LYS A 393 16.45 19.11 2.55
CA LYS A 393 15.09 19.45 2.98
C LYS A 393 14.19 18.20 2.96
N PRO A 394 13.05 18.16 3.67
CA PRO A 394 12.04 17.13 3.49
C PRO A 394 11.44 17.15 2.08
N TYR A 395 11.07 15.97 1.57
CA TYR A 395 10.39 15.74 0.30
C TYR A 395 9.14 14.90 0.53
N HIS A 396 7.99 15.31 -0.02
CA HIS A 396 6.77 14.51 0.05
C HIS A 396 6.91 13.21 -0.75
N LEU A 397 6.39 12.11 -0.20
CA LEU A 397 6.37 10.80 -0.84
C LEU A 397 5.37 10.75 -2.00
N SER A 398 4.28 11.51 -1.93
CA SER A 398 3.18 11.57 -2.91
C SER A 398 2.43 12.91 -2.82
N PRO A 399 1.31 13.10 -3.55
CA PRO A 399 0.39 14.23 -3.33
C PRO A 399 -0.35 14.22 -1.99
N LEU A 400 -0.31 13.11 -1.21
CA LEU A 400 -0.95 13.06 0.11
C LEU A 400 -0.22 13.96 1.11
N ARG A 401 -0.99 14.65 1.96
CA ARG A 401 -0.49 15.43 3.10
C ARG A 401 -1.10 14.90 4.39
N GLU A 402 -0.37 15.06 5.48
CA GLU A 402 -0.81 14.58 6.79
C GLU A 402 -2.00 15.37 7.34
N GLU A 403 -2.09 16.65 6.98
CA GLU A 403 -3.19 17.58 7.27
C GLU A 403 -4.51 17.18 6.58
N TYR A 404 -4.46 16.42 5.48
CA TYR A 404 -5.64 15.86 4.81
C TYR A 404 -6.22 14.65 5.56
N SER A 405 -5.48 14.11 6.53
CA SER A 405 -5.88 12.90 7.26
C SER A 405 -6.96 13.24 8.29
N PRO A 406 -8.14 12.60 8.23
CA PRO A 406 -9.24 12.95 9.10
C PRO A 406 -9.08 12.41 10.52
N SER A 407 -8.09 11.56 10.84
CA SER A 407 -7.89 11.06 12.22
C SER A 407 -7.50 12.16 13.22
N THR A 408 -7.12 13.35 12.72
CA THR A 408 -6.91 14.60 13.48
C THR A 408 -8.15 14.98 14.30
N HIS A 409 -7.94 15.74 15.40
CA HIS A 409 -9.05 16.21 16.23
C HIS A 409 -9.96 17.15 15.40
N PRO A 410 -11.31 17.03 15.46
CA PRO A 410 -12.16 17.74 14.51
C PRO A 410 -12.10 19.27 14.56
N VAL A 411 -11.79 19.84 15.73
CA VAL A 411 -11.63 21.30 15.93
C VAL A 411 -10.28 21.81 15.37
N ASP A 412 -9.30 20.92 15.24
CA ASP A 412 -7.94 21.24 14.81
C ASP A 412 -7.79 21.15 13.27
N ARG A 413 -8.86 20.71 12.58
CA ARG A 413 -8.93 20.65 11.11
C ARG A 413 -9.28 22.03 10.54
N PRO A 414 -8.86 22.37 9.32
CA PRO A 414 -9.30 23.59 8.65
C PRO A 414 -10.82 23.71 8.64
N GLN A 415 -11.35 24.85 9.09
CA GLN A 415 -12.77 25.18 8.89
C GLN A 415 -12.99 25.48 7.41
N TRP A 416 -13.88 24.71 6.78
CA TRP A 416 -14.21 24.81 5.36
C TRP A 416 -15.13 26.00 5.12
N LEU A 417 -14.52 27.18 4.96
CA LEU A 417 -15.21 28.45 4.76
C LEU A 417 -16.02 28.43 3.44
N PRO A 418 -17.26 28.97 3.43
CA PRO A 418 -18.04 29.08 2.20
C PRO A 418 -17.32 29.94 1.15
N GLY A 419 -17.19 29.43 -0.08
CA GLY A 419 -16.59 30.16 -1.20
C GLY A 419 -15.06 30.05 -1.33
N LEU A 420 -14.41 29.16 -0.57
CA LEU A 420 -13.07 28.67 -0.90
C LEU A 420 -13.21 27.40 -1.76
N ASP A 421 -12.97 27.53 -3.07
CA ASP A 421 -13.13 26.43 -4.03
C ASP A 421 -12.22 25.24 -3.71
N ASP A 422 -12.78 24.03 -3.80
CA ASP A 422 -12.17 22.79 -3.30
C ASP A 422 -11.11 22.20 -4.26
N VAL A 423 -10.11 23.02 -4.61
CA VAL A 423 -9.17 22.77 -5.74
C VAL A 423 -7.80 22.21 -5.31
N GLU A 424 -7.39 22.31 -4.04
CA GLU A 424 -6.05 21.87 -3.57
C GLU A 424 -5.99 20.62 -2.66
N GLY A 425 -7.01 20.40 -1.83
CA GLY A 425 -7.53 19.01 -1.49
C GLY A 425 -9.24 17.20 -3.14
N VAL A 426 -10.37 17.51 -3.90
CA VAL A 426 -10.87 16.84 -5.13
C VAL A 426 -9.74 16.64 -6.14
N ARG A 427 -8.88 17.63 -6.40
CA ARG A 427 -7.75 17.50 -7.35
C ARG A 427 -6.72 16.45 -6.92
N TRP A 428 -6.46 16.32 -5.63
CA TRP A 428 -5.50 15.35 -5.08
C TRP A 428 -6.13 13.96 -4.95
N GLU A 429 -7.42 13.86 -4.60
CA GLU A 429 -8.17 12.61 -4.73
C GLU A 429 -8.23 12.15 -6.19
N HIS A 430 -8.49 13.05 -7.15
CA HIS A 430 -8.54 12.77 -8.59
C HIS A 430 -7.18 12.38 -9.16
N LEU A 431 -6.10 13.10 -8.79
CA LEU A 431 -4.72 12.71 -9.11
C LEU A 431 -4.43 11.30 -8.60
N MET A 432 -4.86 10.96 -7.37
CA MET A 432 -4.63 9.63 -6.80
C MET A 432 -5.67 8.58 -7.26
N GLN A 433 -6.76 8.95 -7.93
CA GLN A 433 -7.76 8.03 -8.48
C GLN A 433 -7.28 7.41 -9.79
N ASN A 434 -6.66 8.20 -10.66
CA ASN A 434 -6.14 7.77 -11.97
C ASN A 434 -4.68 7.26 -11.87
N ASP A 435 -4.38 6.51 -10.80
CA ASP A 435 -3.04 6.06 -10.36
C ASP A 435 -1.94 7.13 -10.15
N GLY A 436 -2.17 8.39 -10.55
CA GLY A 436 -1.30 9.55 -10.34
C GLY A 436 0.05 9.53 -11.07
N VAL A 437 0.31 8.48 -11.84
CA VAL A 437 1.43 8.34 -12.75
C VAL A 437 0.86 8.13 -14.15
N SER A 438 1.04 9.12 -15.02
CA SER A 438 1.02 8.90 -16.46
C SER A 438 2.45 8.62 -16.93
N SER A 439 3.31 9.65 -16.89
CA SER A 439 4.67 9.66 -17.42
C SER A 439 5.76 9.46 -16.35
N VAL A 440 7.03 9.45 -16.79
CA VAL A 440 8.19 9.53 -15.89
C VAL A 440 8.24 10.89 -15.17
N GLU A 441 7.90 11.98 -15.86
CA GLU A 441 7.88 13.32 -15.27
C GLU A 441 6.87 13.43 -14.11
N ASP A 442 5.70 12.79 -14.24
CA ASP A 442 4.71 12.71 -13.16
C ASP A 442 5.28 12.01 -11.92
N MET A 443 6.07 10.94 -12.07
CA MET A 443 6.75 10.32 -10.91
C MET A 443 7.72 11.29 -10.24
N GLN A 444 8.48 12.07 -11.01
CA GLN A 444 9.45 13.04 -10.49
C GLN A 444 8.78 14.25 -9.82
N LYS A 445 7.61 14.66 -10.32
CA LYS A 445 6.84 15.85 -9.91
C LYS A 445 5.90 15.57 -8.74
N ASN A 446 5.15 14.47 -8.81
CA ASN A 446 4.09 14.12 -7.88
C ASN A 446 4.60 13.24 -6.71
N TYR A 447 5.69 12.49 -6.92
CA TYR A 447 6.30 11.57 -5.95
C TYR A 447 7.82 11.80 -5.75
N PRO A 448 8.29 13.06 -5.59
CA PRO A 448 9.71 13.38 -5.59
C PRO A 448 10.48 12.68 -4.46
N GLY A 449 9.86 12.46 -3.30
CA GLY A 449 10.45 11.70 -2.20
C GLY A 449 10.74 10.24 -2.55
N LEU A 450 9.86 9.57 -3.31
CA LEU A 450 10.06 8.19 -3.75
C LEU A 450 11.12 8.09 -4.85
N ALA A 451 11.13 9.03 -5.80
CA ALA A 451 12.21 9.13 -6.79
C ALA A 451 13.58 9.35 -6.12
N ALA A 452 13.64 10.23 -5.11
CA ALA A 452 14.85 10.46 -4.32
C ALA A 452 15.26 9.25 -3.48
N LEU A 453 14.30 8.50 -2.91
CA LEU A 453 14.57 7.27 -2.14
C LEU A 453 15.26 6.21 -3.01
N VAL A 454 14.75 5.96 -4.22
CA VAL A 454 15.37 5.06 -5.22
C VAL A 454 16.78 5.53 -5.57
N ASN A 455 16.99 6.84 -5.74
CA ASN A 455 18.30 7.42 -6.03
C ASN A 455 19.30 7.29 -4.87
N VAL A 456 18.85 7.44 -3.63
CA VAL A 456 19.72 7.31 -2.44
C VAL A 456 20.20 5.88 -2.25
N PHE A 457 19.34 4.87 -2.41
CA PHE A 457 19.77 3.46 -2.37
C PHE A 457 20.66 3.08 -3.57
N ASP A 458 20.36 3.60 -4.77
CA ASP A 458 21.21 3.38 -5.95
C ASP A 458 22.65 3.90 -5.74
N VAL A 459 22.80 5.04 -5.06
CA VAL A 459 24.09 5.60 -4.65
C VAL A 459 24.73 4.79 -3.52
N ALA A 460 23.99 4.44 -2.47
CA ALA A 460 24.52 3.72 -1.31
C ALA A 460 25.12 2.36 -1.69
N GLU A 461 24.38 1.54 -2.44
CA GLU A 461 24.89 0.27 -2.96
C GLU A 461 26.11 0.46 -3.88
N SER A 462 26.12 1.54 -4.66
CA SER A 462 27.28 1.86 -5.53
C SER A 462 28.51 2.29 -4.72
N ARG A 463 28.35 2.96 -3.56
CA ARG A 463 29.46 3.20 -2.61
C ARG A 463 29.99 1.90 -2.02
N ILE A 464 29.10 0.99 -1.61
CA ILE A 464 29.50 -0.31 -1.03
C ILE A 464 30.36 -1.09 -2.03
N VAL A 465 29.89 -1.23 -3.27
CA VAL A 465 30.62 -1.96 -4.31
C VAL A 465 31.94 -1.29 -4.67
N ALA A 466 32.00 0.05 -4.75
CA ALA A 466 33.24 0.78 -4.99
C ALA A 466 34.27 0.66 -3.83
N ARG A 467 33.81 0.46 -2.59
CA ARG A 467 34.67 0.13 -1.45
C ARG A 467 35.14 -1.34 -1.46
N ALA A 468 34.31 -2.26 -1.94
CA ALA A 468 34.56 -3.70 -1.90
C ALA A 468 35.60 -4.21 -2.91
N GLY A 469 35.69 -3.59 -4.09
CA GLY A 469 36.63 -4.07 -5.12
C GLY A 469 36.89 -3.07 -6.25
N ARG A 470 38.13 -3.10 -6.76
CA ARG A 470 38.48 -2.46 -8.04
C ARG A 470 38.09 -3.40 -9.19
N ASP A 471 37.63 -2.82 -10.30
CA ASP A 471 37.36 -3.55 -11.53
C ASP A 471 38.62 -4.30 -12.02
N ARG A 472 38.44 -5.55 -12.42
CA ARG A 472 39.54 -6.47 -12.80
C ARG A 472 39.54 -6.86 -14.28
N LEU A 473 38.44 -6.57 -14.98
CA LEU A 473 38.20 -6.93 -16.37
C LEU A 473 37.65 -5.70 -17.12
N PRO A 474 37.82 -5.61 -18.45
CA PRO A 474 37.16 -4.59 -19.26
C PRO A 474 35.62 -4.70 -19.20
N PRO A 475 34.87 -3.59 -19.39
CA PRO A 475 33.41 -3.58 -19.38
C PRO A 475 32.78 -4.60 -20.35
N GLU A 476 33.40 -4.80 -21.51
CA GLU A 476 32.96 -5.73 -22.55
C GLU A 476 32.98 -7.18 -22.07
N ILE A 477 33.94 -7.53 -21.20
CA ILE A 477 34.04 -8.87 -20.61
C ILE A 477 32.96 -9.05 -19.53
N TYR A 478 32.70 -8.04 -18.70
CA TYR A 478 31.59 -8.10 -17.73
C TYR A 478 30.22 -8.21 -18.43
N ALA A 479 29.99 -7.42 -19.48
CA ALA A 479 28.80 -7.54 -20.32
C ALA A 479 28.69 -8.93 -20.97
N ARG A 480 29.81 -9.50 -21.44
CA ARG A 480 29.85 -10.85 -22.02
C ARG A 480 29.62 -11.95 -21.00
N VAL A 481 30.02 -11.79 -19.73
CA VAL A 481 29.65 -12.73 -18.66
C VAL A 481 28.13 -12.73 -18.45
N LEU A 482 27.46 -11.56 -18.50
CA LEU A 482 25.99 -11.48 -18.44
C LEU A 482 25.25 -12.08 -19.65
N ASP A 483 25.95 -12.49 -20.71
CA ASP A 483 25.35 -13.29 -21.79
C ASP A 483 25.21 -14.78 -21.41
N PHE A 484 25.88 -15.23 -20.35
CA PHE A 484 25.88 -16.62 -19.85
C PHE A 484 25.25 -16.77 -18.46
N VAL A 485 24.69 -15.69 -17.89
CA VAL A 485 23.95 -15.73 -16.62
C VAL A 485 22.50 -16.11 -16.92
N ASN A 486 22.11 -17.31 -16.46
CA ASN A 486 20.82 -17.94 -16.74
C ASN A 486 19.86 -17.91 -15.55
N ASP A 487 20.23 -17.25 -14.45
CA ASP A 487 19.42 -17.17 -13.23
C ASP A 487 19.61 -15.84 -12.47
N TYR A 488 18.57 -15.50 -11.70
CA TYR A 488 18.44 -14.24 -10.98
C TYR A 488 19.44 -14.11 -9.83
N ASP A 489 19.73 -15.19 -9.09
CA ASP A 489 20.62 -15.15 -7.93
C ASP A 489 22.10 -14.99 -8.35
N THR A 490 22.50 -15.59 -9.47
CA THR A 490 23.79 -15.34 -10.13
C THR A 490 23.88 -13.88 -10.61
N TRP A 491 22.85 -13.33 -11.28
CA TRP A 491 22.83 -11.91 -11.69
C TRP A 491 22.94 -10.97 -10.48
N LYS A 492 22.20 -11.25 -9.41
CA LYS A 492 22.22 -10.50 -8.15
C LYS A 492 23.60 -10.56 -7.50
N SER A 493 24.25 -11.73 -7.54
CA SER A 493 25.64 -11.93 -7.09
C SER A 493 26.64 -11.15 -7.94
N CYS A 494 26.49 -11.10 -9.27
CA CYS A 494 27.31 -10.28 -10.16
C CYS A 494 27.18 -8.78 -9.86
N SER A 495 25.98 -8.31 -9.48
CA SER A 495 25.67 -6.89 -9.24
C SER A 495 26.42 -6.25 -8.07
N VAL A 496 27.12 -7.03 -7.25
CA VAL A 496 27.92 -6.57 -6.10
C VAL A 496 29.44 -6.77 -6.26
N VAL A 497 29.92 -7.31 -7.39
CA VAL A 497 31.34 -7.68 -7.59
C VAL A 497 32.25 -6.48 -7.84
N SER A 498 31.84 -5.53 -8.69
CA SER A 498 32.62 -4.32 -9.00
C SER A 498 31.73 -3.23 -9.62
N SER A 499 32.19 -1.98 -9.66
CA SER A 499 31.39 -0.85 -10.13
C SER A 499 31.00 -0.96 -11.62
N THR A 500 31.90 -1.43 -12.48
CA THR A 500 31.60 -1.72 -13.89
C THR A 500 30.63 -2.90 -14.02
N PHE A 501 30.82 -3.98 -13.26
CA PHE A 501 29.93 -5.14 -13.36
C PHE A 501 28.51 -4.81 -12.89
N ARG A 502 28.38 -4.03 -11.81
CA ARG A 502 27.11 -3.47 -11.33
C ARG A 502 26.43 -2.59 -12.39
N PHE A 503 27.18 -1.74 -13.10
CA PHE A 503 26.63 -0.91 -14.16
C PHE A 503 25.99 -1.76 -15.28
N GLU A 504 26.66 -2.82 -15.73
CA GLU A 504 26.11 -3.74 -16.73
C GLU A 504 24.90 -4.53 -16.19
N CYS A 505 24.91 -4.93 -14.92
CA CYS A 505 23.75 -5.54 -14.27
C CYS A 505 22.55 -4.59 -14.21
N GLN A 506 22.75 -3.29 -13.96
CA GLN A 506 21.69 -2.27 -14.01
C GLN A 506 21.16 -2.01 -15.42
N ARG A 507 22.02 -2.13 -16.44
CA ARG A 507 21.65 -1.96 -17.87
C ARG A 507 20.77 -3.10 -18.38
N ARG A 508 20.94 -4.30 -17.82
CA ARG A 508 20.11 -5.51 -18.05
C ARG A 508 19.41 -5.91 -16.76
N TYR A 509 18.49 -5.08 -16.27
CA TYR A 509 17.91 -5.25 -14.95
C TYR A 509 16.91 -6.41 -14.89
N TRP A 510 17.18 -7.43 -14.07
CA TRP A 510 16.24 -8.55 -13.89
C TRP A 510 15.13 -8.15 -12.91
N ILE A 511 13.89 -8.45 -13.28
CA ILE A 511 12.71 -8.26 -12.43
C ILE A 511 12.50 -9.52 -11.59
N ASN A 512 12.61 -10.68 -12.22
CA ASN A 512 12.54 -12.00 -11.58
C ASN A 512 13.35 -13.03 -12.40
N GLN A 513 13.27 -14.31 -12.02
CA GLN A 513 13.95 -15.43 -12.70
C GLN A 513 13.62 -15.57 -14.20
N ASN A 514 12.47 -15.08 -14.65
CA ASN A 514 11.93 -15.34 -15.99
C ASN A 514 12.01 -14.09 -16.90
N THR A 515 12.20 -12.89 -16.34
CA THR A 515 12.06 -11.64 -17.09
C THR A 515 13.06 -10.58 -16.67
N ARG A 516 13.74 -9.98 -17.66
CA ARG A 516 14.57 -8.78 -17.49
C ARG A 516 14.11 -7.63 -18.38
N ILE A 517 14.45 -6.40 -17.98
CA ILE A 517 14.44 -5.24 -18.86
C ILE A 517 15.75 -5.25 -19.66
N ALA A 518 15.64 -5.30 -20.98
CA ALA A 518 16.75 -5.34 -21.92
C ALA A 518 17.07 -3.97 -22.55
N ALA A 519 16.08 -3.08 -22.69
CA ALA A 519 16.27 -1.71 -23.14
C ALA A 519 15.16 -0.74 -22.66
N GLY A 520 15.44 0.55 -22.74
CA GLY A 520 14.55 1.65 -22.35
C GLY A 520 15.14 2.53 -21.23
N PRO A 521 14.38 3.48 -20.67
CA PRO A 521 12.98 3.78 -21.00
C PRO A 521 12.80 4.28 -22.43
N PHE A 522 11.57 4.15 -22.93
CA PHE A 522 11.10 4.88 -24.10
C PHE A 522 9.81 5.63 -23.73
N GLU A 523 9.67 6.84 -24.24
CA GLU A 523 8.41 7.58 -24.22
C GLU A 523 7.35 6.84 -25.04
N SER A 524 6.09 7.00 -24.66
CA SER A 524 4.95 6.37 -25.31
C SER A 524 3.66 7.08 -24.91
N SER A 525 2.54 6.68 -25.50
CA SER A 525 1.21 7.18 -25.18
C SER A 525 0.22 6.05 -24.92
N LEU A 526 -0.87 6.34 -24.22
CA LEU A 526 -2.03 5.48 -24.04
C LEU A 526 -3.24 6.25 -24.53
N ASP A 527 -4.08 5.62 -25.34
CA ASP A 527 -5.35 6.21 -25.75
C ASP A 527 -6.41 5.84 -24.70
N ASP A 528 -7.03 6.86 -24.10
CA ASP A 528 -8.09 6.74 -23.11
C ASP A 528 -9.33 7.51 -23.57
N ALA A 529 -10.46 7.36 -22.88
CA ALA A 529 -11.74 7.94 -23.32
C ALA A 529 -11.71 9.47 -23.47
N ASP A 530 -10.89 10.15 -22.67
CA ASP A 530 -10.71 11.62 -22.69
C ASP A 530 -9.53 12.09 -23.58
N GLY A 531 -8.89 11.17 -24.32
CA GLY A 531 -7.78 11.47 -25.24
C GLY A 531 -6.47 10.76 -24.89
N GLN A 532 -5.37 11.26 -25.47
CA GLN A 532 -4.08 10.58 -25.43
C GLN A 532 -3.23 11.00 -24.21
N ILE A 533 -2.95 10.02 -23.34
CA ILE A 533 -2.22 10.16 -22.06
C ILE A 533 -0.76 9.74 -22.24
N SER A 534 0.19 10.49 -21.68
CA SER A 534 1.62 10.12 -21.72
C SER A 534 1.90 8.86 -20.87
N SER A 535 2.74 7.95 -21.36
CA SER A 535 3.17 6.74 -20.65
C SER A 535 4.63 6.41 -20.96
N PHE A 536 5.18 5.38 -20.32
CA PHE A 536 6.51 4.88 -20.60
C PHE A 536 6.53 3.38 -20.85
N SER A 537 7.51 2.94 -21.63
CA SER A 537 7.65 1.57 -22.09
C SER A 537 9.10 1.09 -22.02
N PHE A 538 9.29 -0.22 -22.09
CA PHE A 538 10.59 -0.89 -22.12
C PHE A 538 10.58 -2.06 -23.10
N HIS A 539 11.76 -2.46 -23.57
CA HIS A 539 11.94 -3.80 -24.14
C HIS A 539 12.26 -4.75 -23.00
N PHE A 540 11.35 -5.69 -22.76
CA PHE A 540 11.54 -6.81 -21.85
C PHE A 540 12.07 -8.01 -22.63
N GLU A 541 12.65 -8.98 -21.91
CA GLU A 541 13.18 -10.21 -22.49
C GLU A 541 12.82 -11.40 -21.59
N ASN A 542 12.20 -12.43 -22.19
CA ASN A 542 11.87 -13.69 -21.54
C ASN A 542 13.12 -14.57 -21.48
N MET A 543 13.62 -14.82 -20.28
CA MET A 543 14.91 -15.49 -20.07
C MET A 543 14.93 -16.98 -20.44
N TYR A 544 13.77 -17.63 -20.60
CA TYR A 544 13.71 -19.03 -21.07
C TYR A 544 13.60 -19.17 -22.59
N VAL A 545 12.91 -18.22 -23.25
CA VAL A 545 12.60 -18.29 -24.69
C VAL A 545 13.56 -17.43 -25.52
N GLY A 546 14.18 -16.40 -24.93
CA GLY A 546 14.95 -15.37 -25.64
C GLY A 546 14.09 -14.36 -26.39
N GLU A 547 12.76 -14.50 -26.28
CA GLU A 547 11.75 -13.60 -26.85
C GLU A 547 11.84 -12.21 -26.23
N LYS A 548 11.63 -11.18 -27.06
CA LYS A 548 11.69 -9.77 -26.67
C LYS A 548 10.35 -9.12 -26.91
N LEU A 549 9.79 -8.54 -25.86
CA LEU A 549 8.47 -7.93 -25.85
C LEU A 549 8.65 -6.42 -25.61
N TRP A 550 8.22 -5.59 -26.56
CA TRP A 550 8.03 -4.17 -26.26
C TRP A 550 6.73 -4.04 -25.46
N MET A 551 6.84 -3.53 -24.22
CA MET A 551 5.69 -3.40 -23.34
C MET A 551 5.59 -2.02 -22.72
N ARG A 552 4.38 -1.48 -22.76
CA ARG A 552 3.97 -0.19 -22.21
C ARG A 552 3.43 -0.38 -20.80
N ARG A 553 3.64 0.58 -19.89
CA ARG A 553 2.96 0.56 -18.59
C ARG A 553 1.46 0.70 -18.82
N GLU A 554 0.68 -0.27 -18.33
CA GLU A 554 -0.79 -0.20 -18.32
C GLU A 554 -1.24 0.30 -16.93
N PRO A 555 -2.18 1.25 -16.83
CA PRO A 555 -2.77 1.65 -15.55
C PRO A 555 -3.48 0.48 -14.85
N THR A 556 -3.64 0.55 -13.53
CA THR A 556 -4.35 -0.44 -12.72
C THR A 556 -5.87 -0.25 -12.85
N ARG A 557 -6.38 -0.48 -14.06
CA ARG A 557 -7.82 -0.51 -14.33
C ARG A 557 -8.47 -1.60 -13.48
N ARG A 558 -9.33 -1.20 -12.54
CA ARG A 558 -10.01 -2.11 -11.61
C ARG A 558 -10.66 -3.27 -12.37
N ASN A 559 -10.44 -4.49 -11.85
CA ASN A 559 -10.89 -5.80 -12.34
C ASN A 559 -9.96 -6.56 -13.31
N TYR A 560 -9.02 -5.95 -14.04
CA TYR A 560 -8.21 -6.69 -15.04
C TYR A 560 -6.76 -6.94 -14.60
N LEU A 561 -6.21 -8.09 -15.03
CA LEU A 561 -4.79 -8.43 -14.91
C LEU A 561 -4.21 -8.71 -16.31
N GLU A 562 -3.30 -7.86 -16.76
CA GLU A 562 -2.50 -8.12 -17.96
C GLU A 562 -1.58 -9.33 -17.76
N GLU A 563 -1.16 -10.01 -18.84
CA GLU A 563 -0.27 -11.18 -18.75
C GLU A 563 1.07 -10.86 -18.07
N HIS A 564 1.56 -9.64 -18.24
CA HIS A 564 2.83 -9.19 -17.67
C HIS A 564 2.60 -8.26 -16.48
N ASN A 565 2.02 -8.84 -15.42
CA ASN A 565 1.79 -8.19 -14.14
C ASN A 565 2.63 -8.82 -13.01
N TRP A 566 3.10 -8.00 -12.09
CA TRP A 566 3.95 -8.41 -10.95
C TRP A 566 3.38 -7.93 -9.60
N ARG A 567 3.77 -8.61 -8.52
CA ARG A 567 3.55 -8.20 -7.12
C ARG A 567 4.86 -8.14 -6.34
N PRO A 568 5.12 -7.07 -5.57
CA PRO A 568 6.24 -7.03 -4.63
C PRO A 568 6.12 -8.13 -3.56
N VAL A 569 7.23 -8.83 -3.30
CA VAL A 569 7.42 -9.71 -2.15
C VAL A 569 8.58 -9.16 -1.32
N VAL A 570 8.27 -8.65 -0.13
CA VAL A 570 9.21 -7.95 0.75
C VAL A 570 9.54 -8.80 1.98
N GLY A 571 10.71 -8.57 2.59
CA GLY A 571 11.21 -9.33 3.73
C GLY A 571 12.13 -10.50 3.35
N SER A 572 12.44 -11.37 4.30
CA SER A 572 13.44 -12.44 4.12
C SER A 572 13.21 -13.65 5.00
N GLY A 573 13.81 -14.80 4.64
CA GLY A 573 13.66 -16.05 5.37
C GLY A 573 12.19 -16.50 5.47
N GLN A 574 11.72 -16.74 6.69
CA GLN A 574 10.32 -17.10 6.98
C GLN A 574 9.38 -15.88 7.08
N ASN A 575 9.93 -14.66 7.07
CA ASN A 575 9.18 -13.41 7.18
C ASN A 575 9.18 -12.71 5.81
N LYS A 576 8.64 -13.37 4.79
CA LYS A 576 8.29 -12.75 3.50
C LYS A 576 6.80 -12.43 3.46
N ALA A 577 6.43 -11.27 2.94
CA ALA A 577 5.03 -10.94 2.66
C ALA A 577 4.83 -10.43 1.22
N ILE A 578 3.72 -10.86 0.60
CA ILE A 578 3.32 -10.44 -0.75
C ILE A 578 2.32 -9.27 -0.68
N ILE A 579 2.64 -8.18 -1.39
CA ILE A 579 1.82 -6.98 -1.50
C ILE A 579 0.86 -7.13 -2.68
N LEU A 580 -0.16 -7.98 -2.53
CA LEU A 580 -1.09 -8.35 -3.60
C LEU A 580 -1.89 -7.17 -4.19
N GLN A 581 -1.98 -6.03 -3.49
CA GLN A 581 -2.68 -4.83 -3.98
C GLN A 581 -1.83 -4.02 -4.96
N ALA A 582 -0.50 -4.12 -4.89
CA ALA A 582 0.43 -3.34 -5.71
C ALA A 582 0.60 -3.97 -7.10
N ASN A 583 -0.36 -3.74 -8.00
CA ASN A 583 -0.39 -4.32 -9.34
C ASN A 583 0.59 -3.59 -10.30
N ILE A 584 1.80 -4.12 -10.43
CA ILE A 584 2.81 -3.56 -11.33
C ILE A 584 2.63 -4.23 -12.69
N GLN A 585 1.84 -3.64 -13.58
CA GLN A 585 1.48 -4.25 -14.86
C GLN A 585 1.94 -3.49 -16.10
N TYR A 586 2.26 -4.27 -17.12
CA TYR A 586 2.68 -3.84 -18.44
C TYR A 586 1.92 -4.65 -19.48
N LYS A 587 1.67 -4.04 -20.63
CA LYS A 587 0.95 -4.64 -21.75
C LYS A 587 1.85 -4.65 -22.99
N SER A 588 1.88 -5.77 -23.70
CA SER A 588 2.58 -5.88 -24.99
C SER A 588 1.98 -4.94 -26.02
N TYR A 589 2.81 -4.51 -26.97
CA TYR A 589 2.38 -3.76 -28.13
C TYR A 589 2.84 -4.51 -29.39
N ASP A 590 1.90 -5.00 -30.18
CA ASP A 590 2.19 -5.55 -31.50
C ASP A 590 2.30 -4.39 -32.50
N ASP A 591 3.50 -4.13 -33.02
CA ASP A 591 3.80 -3.09 -34.02
C ASP A 591 3.25 -3.45 -35.42
N GLY A 592 2.07 -4.06 -35.50
CA GLY A 592 1.70 -4.87 -36.65
C GLY A 592 0.22 -5.19 -36.82
N LEU A 593 -0.66 -4.19 -36.68
CA LEU A 593 -1.77 -3.98 -37.62
C LEU A 593 -2.22 -2.51 -37.56
N ASP A 594 -1.88 -1.73 -38.59
CA ASP A 594 -2.73 -0.60 -38.96
C ASP A 594 -4.11 -1.15 -39.35
N GLU A 595 -5.20 -0.48 -38.96
CA GLU A 595 -6.53 -0.74 -39.53
C GLU A 595 -6.63 -0.15 -40.95
N THR A 596 -5.78 -0.64 -41.86
CA THR A 596 -5.91 -0.34 -43.30
C THR A 596 -7.18 -0.98 -43.84
N GLU A 597 -8.19 -0.15 -44.04
CA GLU A 597 -9.21 -0.22 -45.11
C GLU A 597 -9.50 -1.63 -45.66
N ASN A 598 -10.20 -2.45 -44.87
CA ASN A 598 -10.95 -3.60 -45.40
C ASN A 598 -12.42 -3.42 -45.06
N GLY A 599 -13.10 -2.60 -45.88
CA GLY A 599 -14.55 -2.49 -45.84
C GLY A 599 -15.18 -3.73 -46.46
N GLU A 600 -15.83 -4.56 -45.64
CA GLU A 600 -16.89 -5.46 -46.10
C GLU A 600 -18.22 -5.02 -45.45
N ASP A 601 -19.15 -4.58 -46.28
CA ASP A 601 -20.49 -4.17 -45.85
C ASP A 601 -21.24 -5.35 -45.22
N THR A 602 -21.54 -5.24 -43.92
CA THR A 602 -22.63 -5.99 -43.30
C THR A 602 -23.70 -5.02 -42.82
N ASP A 603 -24.52 -4.59 -43.78
CA ASP A 603 -25.68 -3.72 -43.58
C ASP A 603 -26.59 -4.28 -42.47
N CYS A 604 -26.72 -3.50 -41.40
CA CYS A 604 -27.69 -3.67 -40.34
C CYS A 604 -28.26 -2.30 -39.96
N THR A 605 -28.73 -1.57 -40.98
CA THR A 605 -29.63 -0.44 -40.79
C THR A 605 -30.95 -0.90 -40.19
N ASP A 606 -31.21 -0.53 -38.94
CA ASP A 606 -32.43 0.25 -38.67
C ASP A 606 -32.22 1.21 -37.49
N SER A 607 -33.03 2.26 -37.44
CA SER A 607 -32.75 3.47 -36.66
C SER A 607 -33.83 3.83 -35.65
N SER A 608 -33.40 4.15 -34.44
CA SER A 608 -34.08 5.14 -33.60
C SER A 608 -33.02 5.83 -32.74
N GLY A 609 -32.80 7.12 -33.00
CA GLY A 609 -31.80 7.92 -32.30
C GLY A 609 -32.44 8.76 -31.20
N GLU A 610 -31.99 8.59 -29.97
CA GLU A 610 -32.14 9.60 -28.92
C GLU A 610 -30.75 10.08 -28.51
N VAL A 611 -30.49 11.37 -28.73
CA VAL A 611 -29.27 12.03 -28.25
C VAL A 611 -29.46 12.30 -26.77
N PHE A 612 -28.82 11.49 -25.92
CA PHE A 612 -28.70 11.80 -24.50
C PHE A 612 -27.70 12.93 -24.29
N ASP A 613 -28.22 14.16 -24.38
CA ASP A 613 -27.55 15.34 -23.83
C ASP A 613 -27.33 15.11 -22.33
N LEU A 614 -26.10 15.34 -21.86
CA LEU A 614 -25.70 15.19 -20.45
C LEU A 614 -25.58 16.55 -19.74
N SER A 615 -26.26 17.57 -20.25
CA SER A 615 -26.50 18.84 -19.57
C SER A 615 -27.93 18.93 -19.00
N GLU A 616 -28.11 19.82 -18.02
CA GLU A 616 -29.38 20.15 -17.34
C GLU A 616 -30.18 18.99 -16.70
N HIS A 617 -29.90 18.67 -15.42
CA HIS A 617 -30.95 18.33 -14.43
C HIS A 617 -30.46 18.55 -12.97
N TYR A 618 -30.11 19.80 -12.65
CA TYR A 618 -29.95 20.29 -11.27
C TYR A 618 -31.13 21.20 -10.92
N ASP A 619 -32.27 20.62 -10.52
CA ASP A 619 -33.30 21.33 -9.79
C ASP A 619 -33.99 20.41 -8.77
N TRP A 620 -34.00 20.84 -7.51
CA TRP A 620 -34.71 20.24 -6.37
C TRP A 620 -34.98 21.35 -5.35
N GLY A 621 -35.98 22.18 -5.64
CA GLY A 621 -36.40 23.27 -4.76
C GLY A 621 -37.17 22.80 -3.52
N TYR A 622 -36.83 23.45 -2.38
CA TYR A 622 -37.57 23.57 -1.10
C TYR A 622 -37.78 22.30 -0.26
#